data_AF-A0A842ZX89-F1
#
_entry.id   AF-A0A842ZX89-F1
#
_cell.length_a   1.000
_cell.length_b   1.000
_cell.length_c   1.000
_cell.angle_alpha   90.00
_cell.angle_beta   90.00
_cell.angle_gamma   90.00
#
_symmetry.space_group_name_H-M   'P 1'
#
loop_
_entity.id
_entity.type
_entity.pdbx_description
1 polymer ?
#
loop_
_entity_poly.entity_id
_entity_poly.type
_entity_poly.pdbx_seq_one_letter_code
_entity_poly.pdbx_strand_id
1 'polypeptide(L)' 'MVAKTQPIAHEFVERAVGLHAYFVIDSLRNGYSCGGLRISDDLTLEEIKTLASSMTLEY' A
#
# COMPACT_ATOMS: atom_id res chain seq x y z
N MET A 1 20.98 -3.08 6.46
CA MET A 1 20.12 -1.88 6.54
C MET A 1 19.35 -1.79 5.24
N VAL A 2 18.03 -1.97 5.27
CA VAL A 2 17.19 -1.72 4.09
C VAL A 2 17.05 -0.20 3.99
N ALA A 3 17.44 0.39 2.87
CA ALA A 3 17.27 1.81 2.65
C ALA A 3 15.76 2.13 2.68
N LYS A 4 15.33 2.98 3.61
CA LYS A 4 13.96 3.52 3.61
C LYS A 4 13.81 4.34 2.33
N THR A 5 13.17 3.74 1.33
CA THR A 5 12.65 4.46 0.18
C THR A 5 11.33 5.07 0.62
N GLN A 6 10.98 6.27 0.13
CA GLN A 6 9.63 6.79 0.37
C GLN A 6 8.61 5.79 -0.20
N PRO A 7 7.50 5.51 0.52
CA PRO A 7 6.49 4.60 0.03
C PRO A 7 5.95 5.08 -1.32
N ILE A 8 5.91 4.16 -2.29
CA ILE A 8 5.35 4.41 -3.61
C ILE A 8 3.86 4.16 -3.53
N ALA A 9 3.04 5.15 -3.86
CA ALA A 9 1.58 5.03 -3.90
C ALA A 9 1.08 5.21 -5.34
N HIS A 10 0.32 4.24 -5.82
CA HIS A 10 -0.40 4.29 -7.08
C HIS A 10 -1.89 4.39 -6.82
N GLU A 11 -2.54 5.38 -7.42
CA GLU A 11 -3.98 5.58 -7.36
C GLU A 11 -4.66 4.90 -8.54
N PHE A 12 -5.79 4.25 -8.28
CA PHE A 12 -6.65 3.65 -9.28
C PHE A 12 -8.11 4.02 -8.98
N VAL A 13 -8.82 4.54 -9.99
CA VAL A 13 -10.22 4.95 -9.87
C VAL A 13 -11.02 4.34 -11.02
N GLU A 14 -11.98 3.47 -10.70
CA GLU A 14 -12.96 2.93 -11.64
C GLU A 14 -14.35 3.46 -11.30
N ARG A 15 -14.76 4.49 -12.04
CA ARG A 15 -15.98 5.26 -11.76
C ARG A 15 -17.25 4.47 -12.04
N ALA A 16 -17.24 3.53 -12.99
CA ALA A 16 -18.42 2.76 -13.36
C ALA A 16 -18.93 1.88 -12.21
N VAL A 17 -18.03 1.48 -11.30
CA VAL A 17 -18.33 0.65 -10.14
C VAL A 17 -18.12 1.38 -8.81
N GLY A 18 -17.81 2.68 -8.85
CA GLY A 18 -17.54 3.48 -7.65
C GLY A 18 -16.30 3.04 -6.87
N LEU A 19 -15.32 2.41 -7.52
CA LEU A 19 -14.10 1.92 -6.88
C LEU A 19 -13.02 3.00 -6.87
N HIS A 20 -12.54 3.34 -5.67
CA HIS A 20 -11.36 4.15 -5.46
C HIS A 20 -10.36 3.33 -4.65
N ALA A 21 -9.20 3.06 -5.21
CA ALA A 21 -8.19 2.20 -4.62
C ALA A 21 -6.81 2.85 -4.64
N TYR A 22 -6.00 2.50 -3.63
CA TYR A 22 -4.57 2.80 -3.62
C TYR A 22 -3.79 1.50 -3.49
N PHE A 23 -2.70 1.40 -4.26
CA PHE A 23 -1.69 0.37 -4.13
C PHE A 23 -0.42 1.01 -3.58
N VAL A 24 0.01 0.60 -2.38
CA VAL A 24 1.16 1.19 -1.70
C VAL A 24 2.24 0.14 -1.47
N ILE A 25 3.45 0.42 -1.95
CA ILE A 25 4.66 -0.34 -1.66
C ILE A 25 5.51 0.50 -0.72
N ASP A 26 5.67 0.05 0.52
CA ASP A 26 6.56 0.71 1.49
C ASP A 26 8.03 0.40 1.21
N SER A 27 8.38 -0.87 0.99
CA SER A 27 9.73 -1.27 0.60
C SER A 27 9.74 -2.50 -0.30
N LEU A 28 10.86 -2.68 -1.01
CA LEU A 28 11.18 -3.89 -1.76
C LEU A 28 12.33 -4.63 -1.08
N ARG A 29 12.14 -5.90 -0.77
CA ARG A 29 13.19 -6.80 -0.26
C ARG A 29 13.53 -7.82 -1.35
N ASN A 30 14.77 -7.78 -1.84
CA ASN A 30 15.22 -8.58 -2.99
C ASN A 30 14.34 -8.40 -4.25
N GLY A 31 13.79 -7.20 -4.45
CA GLY A 31 12.91 -6.89 -5.59
C GLY A 31 11.44 -7.27 -5.42
N TYR A 32 11.06 -7.81 -4.26
CA TYR A 32 9.68 -8.23 -3.98
C TYR A 32 9.09 -7.44 -2.81
N SER A 33 7.76 -7.33 -2.79
CA SER A 33 6.97 -6.88 -1.65
C SER A 33 5.80 -7.84 -1.47
N CYS A 34 5.25 -7.91 -0.25
CA CYS A 34 4.07 -8.68 0.06
C CYS A 34 3.12 -7.88 0.94
N GLY A 35 1.83 -8.17 0.84
CA GLY A 35 0.77 -7.40 1.45
C GLY A 35 -0.58 -8.09 1.25
N GLY A 36 -1.53 -7.74 2.10
CA GLY A 36 -2.93 -8.12 1.92
C GLY A 36 -3.70 -7.11 1.06
N LEU A 37 -4.92 -7.49 0.65
CA LEU A 37 -5.92 -6.58 0.10
C LEU A 37 -6.90 -6.20 1.22
N ARG A 38 -7.21 -4.91 1.35
CA ARG A 38 -8.25 -4.42 2.27
C ARG A 38 -9.28 -3.61 1.48
N ILE A 39 -10.56 -3.88 1.77
CA ILE A 39 -11.71 -3.19 1.18
C ILE A 39 -12.55 -2.68 2.35
N SER A 40 -12.75 -1.37 2.41
CA SER A 40 -13.58 -0.66 3.40
C SER A 40 -14.12 0.60 2.74
N ASP A 41 -15.19 1.14 3.29
CA ASP A 41 -15.83 2.39 2.83
C ASP A 41 -15.11 3.66 3.30
N ASP A 42 -14.22 3.55 4.29
CA ASP A 42 -13.59 4.65 5.01
C ASP A 42 -12.05 4.65 4.96
N LEU A 43 -11.43 3.85 4.09
CA LEU A 43 -9.97 3.75 3.99
C LEU A 43 -9.32 5.03 3.47
N THR A 44 -8.45 5.60 4.29
CA THR A 44 -7.61 6.74 3.88
C THR A 44 -6.25 6.30 3.33
N LEU A 45 -5.62 7.12 2.49
CA LEU A 45 -4.28 6.85 1.97
C LEU A 45 -3.23 6.71 3.10
N GLU A 46 -3.35 7.47 4.17
CA GLU A 46 -2.41 7.42 5.31
C GLU A 46 -2.52 6.11 6.09
N GLU A 47 -3.72 5.55 6.24
CA GLU A 47 -3.90 4.22 6.81
C GLU A 47 -3.30 3.14 5.92
N ILE A 48 -3.49 3.23 4.60
CA ILE A 48 -2.91 2.27 3.65
C ILE A 48 -1.38 2.30 3.71
N LYS A 49 -0.76 3.49 3.82
CA LYS A 49 0.69 3.63 4.03
C LYS A 49 1.13 3.01 5.37
N THR A 50 0.37 3.22 6.44
CA THR A 50 0.66 2.65 7.76
C THR A 50 0.61 1.12 7.74
N LEU A 51 -0.37 0.54 7.03
CA LEU A 51 -0.49 -0.89 6.81
C LEU A 51 0.69 -1.44 6.01
N ALA A 52 1.06 -0.79 4.90
CA ALA A 52 2.20 -1.19 4.09
C ALA A 52 3.52 -1.16 4.88
N SER A 53 3.73 -0.14 5.72
CA SER A 53 4.91 -0.06 6.60
C SER A 53 4.92 -1.17 7.65
N SER A 54 3.75 -1.53 8.19
CA SER A 54 3.63 -2.64 9.14
C SER A 54 4.01 -3.98 8.47
N MET A 55 3.62 -4.19 7.21
CA MET A 55 4.02 -5.37 6.43
C MET A 55 5.55 -5.45 6.22
N THR A 56 6.21 -4.33 5.91
CA THR A 56 7.69 -4.28 5.82
C THR A 56 8.37 -4.62 7.15
N LEU A 57 7.78 -4.24 8.28
CA LEU A 57 8.36 -4.55 9.60
C LEU A 57 8.17 -6.02 9.98
N GLU A 58 7.09 -6.63 9.50
CA GLU A 58 6.78 -8.04 9.73
C GLU A 58 7.62 -9.00 8.85
N TYR A 59 7.89 -8.63 7.58
CA TYR A 59 8.51 -9.49 6.55
C TYR A 59 9.80 -8.94 5.95
#